data_AF-A0A2S9DNP6-F1
#
_entry.id   AF-A0A2S9DNP6-F1
#
_cell.length_a   1.000
_cell.length_b   1.000
_cell.length_c   1.000
_cell.angle_alpha   90.00
_cell.angle_beta   90.00
_cell.angle_gamma   90.00
#
_symmetry.space_group_name_H-M   'P 1'
#
loop_
_entity.id
_entity.type
_entity.pdbx_description
1 polymer ?
#
loop_
_entity_poly.entity_id
_entity_poly.type
_entity_poly.pdbx_seq_one_letter_code
_entity_poly.pdbx_strand_id
1 'polypeptide(L)'
;MNTTALGDTLSQLDRELTELTGPGLSPSLTGTSLRALFTGTTQLLSTLREHLAGTEDPRLALELASAGQALADEAARMRVTAADRLAATNAHTLHPDELDALRTAGADTSQDAQRCTGRPTFLDPAALLASWLHLPYTEAATLVQDASDLIGRRNPAGNLLPPRFTHLGALFTTPDPTRTPVLHPTLV
;
A
#
# COMPACT_ATOMS: atom_id res chain seq x y z
N MET A 1 18.42 -16.02 11.42
CA MET A 1 17.32 -16.71 10.71
C MET A 1 17.91 -17.91 9.99
N ASN A 2 17.43 -19.14 10.21
CA ASN A 2 17.96 -20.31 9.51
C ASN A 2 17.62 -20.20 8.01
N THR A 3 18.56 -20.54 7.14
CA THR A 3 18.42 -20.47 5.67
C THR A 3 17.17 -21.18 5.14
N THR A 4 16.74 -22.25 5.82
CA THR A 4 15.50 -22.98 5.53
C THR A 4 14.26 -22.10 5.65
N ALA A 5 14.17 -21.26 6.70
CA ALA A 5 13.01 -20.41 6.94
C ALA A 5 12.87 -19.31 5.86
N LEU A 6 14.00 -18.79 5.37
CA LEU A 6 14.00 -17.83 4.25
C LEU A 6 13.55 -18.50 2.94
N GLY A 7 14.02 -19.73 2.68
CA GLY A 7 13.60 -20.51 1.51
C GLY A 7 12.09 -20.79 1.49
N ASP A 8 11.51 -21.10 2.66
CA ASP A 8 10.08 -21.32 2.80
C ASP A 8 9.27 -20.02 2.56
N THR A 9 9.73 -18.88 3.11
CA THR A 9 9.10 -17.56 2.85
C THR A 9 9.13 -17.19 1.37
N LEU A 10 10.26 -17.39 0.69
CA LEU A 10 10.40 -17.08 -0.73
C LEU A 10 9.51 -17.97 -1.60
N SER A 11 9.45 -19.27 -1.30
CA SER A 11 8.57 -20.20 -2.02
C SER A 11 7.09 -19.88 -1.82
N GLN A 12 6.72 -19.39 -0.64
CA GLN A 12 5.37 -18.92 -0.36
C GLN A 12 5.02 -17.65 -1.13
N LEU A 13 5.91 -16.64 -1.12
CA LEU A 13 5.72 -15.41 -1.86
C LEU A 13 5.60 -15.65 -3.37
N ASP A 14 6.46 -16.50 -3.94
CA ASP A 14 6.45 -16.83 -5.37
C ASP A 14 5.12 -17.45 -5.81
N ARG A 15 4.60 -18.40 -5.02
CA ARG A 15 3.29 -19.00 -5.26
C ARG A 15 2.16 -17.98 -5.20
N GLU A 16 2.11 -17.16 -4.15
CA GLU A 16 1.05 -16.15 -3.98
C GLU A 16 1.11 -15.06 -5.07
N LEU A 17 2.31 -14.67 -5.51
CA LEU A 17 2.50 -13.74 -6.63
C LEU A 17 2.08 -14.36 -7.96
N THR A 18 2.43 -15.63 -8.22
CA THR A 18 2.05 -16.34 -9.44
C THR A 18 0.53 -16.46 -9.58
N GLU A 19 -0.16 -16.76 -8.46
CA GLU A 19 -1.62 -16.77 -8.41
C GLU A 19 -2.24 -15.39 -8.69
N LEU A 20 -1.55 -14.30 -8.30
CA LEU A 20 -2.01 -12.94 -8.53
C LEU A 20 -1.79 -12.41 -9.96
N THR A 21 -0.71 -12.84 -10.61
CA THR A 21 -0.30 -12.33 -11.95
C THR A 21 -0.64 -13.30 -13.09
N GLY A 22 -1.24 -14.45 -12.78
CA GLY A 22 -1.58 -15.48 -13.76
C GLY A 22 -2.57 -15.03 -14.84
N PRO A 23 -2.47 -15.55 -16.07
CA PRO A 23 -3.39 -15.20 -17.15
C PRO A 23 -4.75 -15.90 -16.95
N GLY A 24 -5.75 -15.11 -16.54
CA GLY A 24 -7.15 -15.54 -16.47
C GLY A 24 -7.64 -15.68 -15.03
N LEU A 25 -8.80 -15.06 -14.77
CA LEU A 25 -9.42 -14.79 -13.45
C LEU A 25 -8.83 -13.54 -12.79
N SER A 26 -9.65 -12.51 -12.61
CA SER A 26 -9.39 -11.48 -11.61
C SER A 26 -9.28 -12.21 -10.27
N PRO A 27 -8.09 -12.37 -9.67
CA PRO A 27 -7.98 -13.10 -8.44
C PRO A 27 -8.75 -12.32 -7.37
N SER A 28 -9.74 -12.96 -6.74
CA SER A 28 -10.33 -12.41 -5.52
C SER A 28 -9.27 -12.54 -4.43
N LEU A 29 -8.34 -11.58 -4.40
CA LEU A 29 -7.34 -11.46 -3.35
C LEU A 29 -8.07 -11.42 -2.01
N THR A 30 -7.94 -12.50 -1.23
CA THR A 30 -8.53 -12.57 0.10
C THR A 30 -7.75 -11.69 1.07
N GLY A 31 -8.37 -11.21 2.13
CA GLY A 31 -7.68 -10.43 3.15
C GLY A 31 -6.56 -11.22 3.85
N THR A 32 -6.70 -12.54 3.95
CA THR A 32 -5.68 -13.44 4.49
C THR A 32 -4.47 -13.53 3.57
N SER A 33 -4.67 -13.76 2.27
CA SER A 33 -3.59 -13.79 1.28
C SER A 33 -2.84 -12.46 1.21
N LEU A 34 -3.57 -11.33 1.26
CA LEU A 34 -2.96 -10.00 1.29
C LEU A 34 -2.06 -9.81 2.52
N ARG A 35 -2.52 -10.24 3.69
CA ARG A 35 -1.73 -10.16 4.93
C ARG A 35 -0.49 -11.04 4.88
N ALA A 36 -0.60 -12.25 4.34
CA ALA A 36 0.53 -13.16 4.19
C ALA A 36 1.61 -12.55 3.27
N LEU A 37 1.21 -12.02 2.11
CA LEU A 37 2.10 -11.34 1.16
C LEU A 37 2.87 -10.18 1.81
N PHE A 38 2.18 -9.27 2.50
CA PHE A 38 2.85 -8.14 3.14
C PHE A 38 3.75 -8.57 4.30
N THR A 39 3.37 -9.58 5.06
CA THR A 39 4.20 -10.13 6.15
C THR A 39 5.47 -10.74 5.59
N GLY A 40 5.37 -11.61 4.58
CA GLY A 40 6.52 -12.24 3.93
C GLY A 40 7.44 -11.22 3.25
N THR A 41 6.87 -10.24 2.54
CA THR A 41 7.65 -9.17 1.90
C THR A 41 8.40 -8.33 2.92
N THR A 42 7.76 -7.96 4.03
CA THR A 42 8.41 -7.19 5.12
C THR A 42 9.55 -7.98 5.74
N GLN A 43 9.37 -9.29 5.95
CA GLN A 43 10.41 -10.18 6.49
C GLN A 43 11.60 -10.34 5.53
N LEU A 44 11.34 -10.43 4.23
CA LEU A 44 12.38 -10.45 3.21
C LEU A 44 13.20 -9.16 3.24
N LEU A 45 12.53 -8.00 3.22
CA LEU A 45 13.17 -6.69 3.25
C LEU A 45 13.95 -6.46 4.53
N SER A 46 13.45 -6.89 5.69
CA SER A 46 14.19 -6.79 6.95
C SER A 46 15.46 -7.65 6.94
N THR A 47 15.37 -8.86 6.37
CA THR A 47 16.51 -9.78 6.24
C THR A 47 17.58 -9.19 5.32
N LEU A 48 17.19 -8.63 4.17
CA LEU A 48 18.11 -7.96 3.25
C LEU A 48 18.81 -6.77 3.90
N ARG A 49 18.04 -5.92 4.59
CA ARG A 49 18.58 -4.78 5.34
C ARG A 49 19.60 -5.23 6.39
N GLU A 50 19.31 -6.28 7.15
CA GLU A 50 20.21 -6.80 8.17
C GLU A 50 21.48 -7.41 7.58
N HIS A 51 21.37 -8.13 6.46
CA HIS A 51 22.52 -8.74 5.79
C HIS A 51 23.46 -7.69 5.19
N LEU A 52 22.90 -6.58 4.67
CA LEU A 52 23.67 -5.50 4.05
C LEU A 52 24.08 -4.39 5.01
N ALA A 53 23.66 -4.43 6.28
CA ALA A 53 23.95 -3.37 7.25
C ALA A 53 25.46 -3.16 7.49
N GLY A 54 26.27 -4.21 7.33
CA GLY A 54 27.73 -4.18 7.47
C GLY A 54 28.47 -4.27 6.14
N THR A 55 27.82 -3.98 5.00
CA THR A 55 28.48 -4.09 3.70
C THR A 55 29.59 -3.05 3.56
N GLU A 56 30.78 -3.50 3.17
CA GLU A 56 31.93 -2.61 2.90
C GLU A 56 31.99 -2.21 1.42
N ASP A 57 31.21 -2.83 0.53
CA ASP A 57 31.17 -2.48 -0.88
C ASP A 57 30.25 -1.26 -1.11
N PRO A 58 30.81 -0.09 -1.50
CA PRO A 58 30.01 1.11 -1.71
C PRO A 58 28.98 0.97 -2.84
N ARG A 59 29.19 0.06 -3.80
CA ARG A 59 28.22 -0.20 -4.87
C ARG A 59 26.98 -0.88 -4.30
N LEU A 60 27.15 -1.87 -3.43
CA LEU A 60 26.04 -2.52 -2.74
C LEU A 60 25.28 -1.55 -1.82
N ALA A 61 25.98 -0.60 -1.21
CA ALA A 61 25.35 0.47 -0.43
C ALA A 61 24.46 1.38 -1.30
N LEU A 62 24.93 1.75 -2.51
CA LEU A 62 24.13 2.55 -3.46
C LEU A 62 22.93 1.77 -4.01
N GLU A 63 23.09 0.48 -4.30
CA GLU A 63 21.97 -0.39 -4.71
C GLU A 63 20.92 -0.49 -3.60
N LEU A 64 21.33 -0.67 -2.33
CA LEU A 64 20.43 -0.70 -1.20
C LEU A 64 19.67 0.63 -1.03
N ALA A 65 20.35 1.76 -1.19
CA ALA A 65 19.71 3.08 -1.12
C ALA A 65 18.66 3.27 -2.23
N SER A 66 19.00 2.85 -3.46
CA SER A 66 18.10 2.95 -4.62
C SER A 66 16.87 2.06 -4.47
N ALA A 67 17.06 0.82 -4.01
CA ALA A 67 15.97 -0.10 -3.70
C ALA A 67 15.08 0.45 -2.58
N GLY A 68 15.68 1.01 -1.52
CA GLY A 68 14.95 1.65 -0.42
C GLY A 68 14.07 2.81 -0.89
N GLN A 69 14.58 3.66 -1.78
CA GLN A 69 13.80 4.76 -2.37
C GLN A 69 12.64 4.24 -3.21
N ALA A 70 12.87 3.25 -4.08
CA ALA A 70 11.80 2.68 -4.91
C ALA A 70 10.66 2.08 -4.06
N LEU A 71 11.02 1.42 -2.95
CA LEU A 71 10.05 0.89 -1.98
C LEU A 71 9.29 1.99 -1.25
N ALA A 72 9.97 3.06 -0.85
CA ALA A 72 9.34 4.21 -0.20
C ALA A 72 8.33 4.91 -1.13
N ASP A 73 8.68 5.06 -2.41
CA ASP A 73 7.81 5.66 -3.42
C ASP A 73 6.55 4.81 -3.65
N GLU A 74 6.69 3.48 -3.73
CA GLU A 74 5.54 2.59 -3.89
C GLU A 74 4.67 2.55 -2.63
N ALA A 75 5.28 2.53 -1.44
CA ALA A 75 4.55 2.63 -0.18
C ALA A 75 3.74 3.94 -0.08
N ALA A 76 4.29 5.05 -0.57
CA ALA A 76 3.57 6.32 -0.64
C ALA A 76 2.37 6.25 -1.60
N ARG A 77 2.53 5.66 -2.79
CA ARG A 77 1.42 5.43 -3.73
C ARG A 77 0.35 4.51 -3.14
N MET A 78 0.74 3.44 -2.47
CA MET A 78 -0.18 2.56 -1.76
C MET A 78 -0.96 3.29 -0.67
N ARG A 79 -0.32 4.16 0.12
CA ARG A 79 -1.00 4.97 1.16
C ARG A 79 -2.08 5.88 0.57
N VAL A 80 -1.78 6.59 -0.52
CA VAL A 80 -2.75 7.44 -1.23
C VAL A 80 -3.89 6.58 -1.80
N THR A 81 -3.57 5.44 -2.40
CA THR A 81 -4.57 4.50 -2.93
C THR A 81 -5.47 3.95 -1.82
N ALA A 82 -4.91 3.60 -0.67
CA ALA A 82 -5.67 3.12 0.48
C ALA A 82 -6.61 4.20 1.03
N ALA A 83 -6.16 5.46 1.11
CA ALA A 83 -7.01 6.58 1.51
C ALA A 83 -8.20 6.78 0.55
N ASP A 84 -7.96 6.75 -0.75
CA ASP A 84 -9.03 6.77 -1.76
C ASP A 84 -10.01 5.60 -1.56
N ARG A 85 -9.52 4.37 -1.37
CA ARG A 85 -10.38 3.20 -1.18
C ARG A 85 -11.19 3.28 0.12
N LEU A 86 -10.61 3.74 1.23
CA LEU A 86 -11.33 3.94 2.50
C LEU A 86 -12.44 4.99 2.36
N ALA A 87 -12.18 6.06 1.61
CA ALA A 87 -13.19 7.07 1.31
C ALA A 87 -14.28 6.51 0.38
N ALA A 88 -13.90 5.82 -0.69
CA ALA A 88 -14.82 5.25 -1.66
C ALA A 88 -15.75 4.19 -1.06
N THR A 89 -15.28 3.40 -0.09
CA THR A 89 -16.08 2.35 0.57
C THR A 89 -16.77 2.84 1.84
N ASN A 90 -16.60 4.11 2.22
CA ASN A 90 -17.05 4.66 3.50
C ASN A 90 -16.64 3.77 4.68
N ALA A 91 -15.36 3.38 4.75
CA ALA A 91 -14.88 2.43 5.75
C ALA A 91 -15.09 2.90 7.21
N HIS A 92 -15.20 4.21 7.44
CA HIS A 92 -15.53 4.79 8.75
C HIS A 92 -16.89 4.32 9.32
N THR A 93 -17.76 3.75 8.49
CA THR A 93 -19.06 3.20 8.92
C THR A 93 -19.02 1.72 9.28
N LEU A 94 -17.85 1.08 9.28
CA LEU A 94 -17.70 -0.31 9.73
C LEU A 94 -18.05 -0.43 11.22
N HIS A 95 -18.63 -1.57 11.60
CA HIS A 95 -18.96 -1.87 12.99
C HIS A 95 -17.67 -1.96 13.84
N PRO A 96 -17.66 -1.53 15.12
CA PRO A 96 -16.50 -1.65 15.98
C PRO A 96 -15.91 -3.06 16.04
N ASP A 97 -16.75 -4.08 16.14
CA ASP A 97 -16.31 -5.49 16.18
C ASP A 97 -15.59 -5.92 14.88
N GLU A 98 -16.06 -5.44 13.73
CA GLU A 98 -15.43 -5.66 12.42
C GLU A 98 -14.04 -5.01 12.39
N LEU A 99 -13.94 -3.78 12.88
CA LEU A 99 -12.69 -3.05 13.00
C LEU A 99 -11.71 -3.74 13.95
N ASP A 100 -12.17 -4.24 15.10
CA ASP A 100 -11.29 -4.96 16.03
C ASP A 100 -10.85 -6.32 15.47
N ALA A 101 -11.71 -7.03 14.74
CA ALA A 101 -11.34 -8.26 14.04
C ALA A 101 -10.25 -8.02 12.99
N LEU A 102 -10.38 -6.96 12.19
CA LEU A 102 -9.42 -6.59 11.14
C LEU A 102 -8.02 -6.26 11.69
N ARG A 103 -7.89 -5.87 12.96
CA ARG A 103 -6.57 -5.67 13.59
C ARG A 103 -5.81 -6.98 13.81
N THR A 104 -6.52 -8.08 14.01
CA THR A 104 -5.93 -9.36 14.42
C THR A 104 -5.90 -10.38 13.28
N ALA A 105 -6.92 -10.39 12.42
CA ALA A 105 -7.05 -11.31 11.29
C ALA A 105 -7.17 -10.58 9.94
N GLY A 106 -6.83 -11.27 8.85
CA GLY A 106 -7.10 -10.77 7.50
C GLY A 106 -8.60 -10.59 7.27
N ALA A 107 -8.97 -9.66 6.40
CA ALA A 107 -10.38 -9.41 6.08
C ALA A 107 -11.04 -10.66 5.49
N ASP A 108 -12.16 -11.09 6.07
CA ASP A 108 -13.03 -12.10 5.47
C ASP A 108 -13.91 -11.41 4.42
N THR A 109 -13.58 -11.64 3.16
CA THR A 109 -14.31 -11.07 2.02
C THR A 109 -15.37 -12.02 1.48
N SER A 110 -15.66 -13.13 2.16
CA SER A 110 -16.71 -14.09 1.76
C SER A 110 -18.11 -13.64 2.16
N GLN A 111 -18.20 -12.68 3.09
CA GLN A 111 -19.45 -12.11 3.59
C GLN A 111 -19.48 -10.60 3.39
N ASP A 112 -20.67 -10.02 3.41
CA ASP A 112 -20.83 -8.57 3.38
C ASP A 112 -20.28 -7.95 4.66
N ALA A 113 -19.54 -6.84 4.51
CA ALA A 113 -18.94 -6.15 5.64
C ALA A 113 -20.01 -5.61 6.61
N GLN A 114 -19.84 -5.90 7.90
CA GLN A 114 -20.76 -5.43 8.93
C GLN A 114 -20.62 -3.91 9.15
N ARG A 115 -21.70 -3.17 8.93
CA ARG A 115 -21.76 -1.70 9.10
C ARG A 115 -22.60 -1.31 10.31
N CYS A 116 -22.30 -0.13 10.88
CA CYS A 116 -23.13 0.46 11.92
C CYS A 116 -24.55 0.75 11.40
N THR A 117 -25.57 0.43 12.20
CA THR A 117 -26.99 0.77 11.91
C THR A 117 -27.35 2.20 12.28
N GLY A 118 -26.53 2.85 13.10
CA GLY A 118 -26.70 4.22 13.58
C GLY A 118 -25.48 5.10 13.32
N ARG A 119 -25.14 5.96 14.29
CA ARG A 119 -23.97 6.86 14.17
C ARG A 119 -22.68 6.03 14.06
N PRO A 120 -21.83 6.28 13.04
CA PRO A 120 -20.54 5.61 12.93
C PRO A 120 -19.60 6.04 14.06
N THR A 121 -18.69 5.14 14.43
CA THR A 121 -17.67 5.38 15.47
C THR A 121 -16.74 6.54 15.10
N PHE A 122 -16.38 6.61 13.82
CA PHE A 122 -15.55 7.65 13.26
C PHE A 122 -16.40 8.61 12.43
N LEU A 123 -16.10 9.91 12.52
CA LEU A 123 -16.88 10.95 11.84
C LEU A 123 -16.78 10.83 10.31
N ASP A 124 -15.58 10.56 9.82
CA ASP A 124 -15.24 10.54 8.41
C ASP A 124 -14.09 9.53 8.14
N PRO A 125 -13.77 9.24 6.87
CA PRO A 125 -12.66 8.35 6.52
C PRO A 125 -11.29 8.81 7.06
N ALA A 126 -11.06 10.11 7.18
CA ALA A 126 -9.79 10.65 7.69
C ALA A 126 -9.63 10.38 9.20
N ALA A 127 -10.72 10.46 9.97
CA ALA A 127 -10.76 10.15 11.40
C ALA A 127 -10.47 8.66 11.65
N LEU A 128 -11.06 7.77 10.83
CA LEU A 128 -10.72 6.36 10.86
C LEU A 128 -9.24 6.15 10.54
N LEU A 129 -8.76 6.71 9.42
CA LEU A 129 -7.39 6.54 8.97
C LEU A 129 -6.36 7.05 10.00
N ALA A 130 -6.61 8.22 10.60
CA ALA A 130 -5.80 8.79 11.67
C ALA A 130 -5.71 7.85 12.87
N SER A 131 -6.85 7.32 13.32
CA SER A 131 -6.89 6.37 14.44
C SER A 131 -6.26 5.02 14.09
N TRP A 132 -6.41 4.56 12.84
CA TRP A 132 -5.98 3.24 12.41
C TRP A 132 -4.47 3.15 12.21
N LEU A 133 -3.86 4.21 11.67
CA LEU A 133 -2.43 4.29 11.40
C LEU A 133 -1.65 5.08 12.46
N HIS A 134 -2.32 5.53 13.53
CA HIS A 134 -1.74 6.39 14.56
C HIS A 134 -1.11 7.68 14.01
N LEU A 135 -1.79 8.31 13.04
CA LEU A 135 -1.37 9.56 12.42
C LEU A 135 -2.14 10.75 13.00
N PRO A 136 -1.57 11.98 12.96
CA PRO A 136 -2.32 13.19 13.20
C PRO A 136 -3.50 13.30 12.22
N TYR A 137 -4.65 13.79 12.68
CA TYR A 137 -5.83 13.94 11.82
C TYR A 137 -5.56 14.80 10.58
N THR A 138 -4.76 15.86 10.72
CA THR A 138 -4.39 16.74 9.60
C THR A 138 -3.61 16.02 8.51
N GLU A 139 -2.73 15.08 8.86
CA GLU A 139 -2.00 14.26 7.90
C GLU A 139 -2.95 13.29 7.19
N ALA A 140 -3.82 12.61 7.94
CA ALA A 140 -4.81 11.70 7.37
C ALA A 140 -5.80 12.42 6.43
N ALA A 141 -6.25 13.62 6.81
CA ALA A 141 -7.12 14.46 5.99
C ALA A 141 -6.43 14.92 4.70
N THR A 142 -5.14 15.30 4.79
CA THR A 142 -4.33 15.65 3.62
C THR A 142 -4.21 14.46 2.68
N LEU A 143 -3.98 13.25 3.21
CA LEU A 143 -3.86 12.04 2.39
C LEU A 143 -5.15 11.70 1.61
N VAL A 144 -6.32 11.90 2.23
CA VAL A 144 -7.63 11.73 1.57
C VAL A 144 -7.85 12.81 0.50
N GLN A 145 -7.35 14.03 0.74
CA GLN A 145 -7.39 15.11 -0.25
C GLN A 145 -6.45 14.84 -1.43
N ASP A 146 -5.22 14.39 -1.18
CA ASP A 146 -4.25 14.01 -2.20
C ASP A 146 -4.79 12.88 -3.09
N ALA A 147 -5.44 11.88 -2.49
CA ALA A 147 -6.17 10.84 -3.20
C ALA A 147 -7.20 11.43 -4.18
N SER A 148 -7.99 12.39 -3.73
CA SER A 148 -8.97 13.08 -4.56
C SER A 148 -8.33 13.85 -5.72
N ASP A 149 -7.15 14.41 -5.50
CA ASP A 149 -6.45 15.25 -6.46
C ASP A 149 -5.63 14.44 -7.49
N LEU A 150 -5.10 13.27 -7.09
CA LEU A 150 -4.24 12.39 -7.90
C LEU A 150 -4.99 11.22 -8.55
N ILE A 151 -5.94 10.58 -7.86
CA ILE A 151 -6.67 9.41 -8.37
C ILE A 151 -7.99 9.85 -9.00
N GLY A 152 -8.79 10.62 -8.25
CA GLY A 152 -10.07 11.12 -8.73
C GLY A 152 -11.05 11.45 -7.62
N ARG A 153 -12.05 12.25 -7.95
CA ARG A 153 -13.12 12.64 -7.02
C ARG A 153 -14.36 11.80 -7.28
N ARG A 154 -15.23 11.65 -6.28
CA ARG A 154 -16.55 11.07 -6.51
C ARG A 154 -17.61 12.15 -6.50
N ASN A 155 -18.50 12.11 -7.48
CA ASN A 155 -19.68 12.97 -7.46
C ASN A 155 -20.71 12.45 -6.43
N PRO A 156 -21.78 13.20 -6.11
CA PRO A 156 -22.83 12.74 -5.19
C PRO A 156 -23.55 11.45 -5.63
N ALA A 157 -23.50 11.11 -6.92
CA ALA A 157 -24.01 9.85 -7.46
C ALA A 157 -23.02 8.68 -7.33
N GLY A 158 -21.84 8.90 -6.74
CA GLY A 158 -20.79 7.90 -6.53
C GLY A 158 -19.85 7.67 -7.73
N ASN A 159 -20.10 8.33 -8.87
CA ASN A 159 -19.29 8.18 -10.08
C ASN A 159 -17.92 8.84 -9.91
N LEU A 160 -16.88 8.15 -10.38
CA LEU A 160 -15.52 8.67 -10.40
C LEU A 160 -15.41 9.77 -11.46
N LEU A 161 -14.93 10.92 -11.03
CA LEU A 161 -14.54 12.07 -11.82
C LEU A 161 -13.02 12.06 -12.00
N PRO A 162 -12.51 12.59 -13.13
CA PRO A 162 -11.08 12.66 -13.35
C PRO A 162 -10.36 13.44 -12.24
N PRO A 163 -9.08 13.12 -12.00
CA PRO A 163 -8.25 13.81 -11.02
C PRO A 163 -8.10 15.30 -11.36
N ARG A 164 -7.94 16.14 -10.35
CA ARG A 164 -7.73 17.59 -10.55
C ARG A 164 -6.43 17.88 -11.26
N PHE A 165 -5.37 17.16 -10.89
CA PHE A 165 -4.06 17.29 -11.48
C PHE A 165 -3.82 16.15 -12.44
N THR A 166 -4.42 16.23 -13.63
CA THR A 166 -4.41 15.14 -14.64
C THR A 166 -3.01 14.62 -14.96
N HIS A 167 -2.02 15.51 -15.11
CA HIS A 167 -0.64 15.11 -15.36
C HIS A 167 0.02 14.42 -14.15
N LEU A 168 -0.19 14.94 -12.94
CA LEU A 168 0.34 14.30 -11.73
C LEU A 168 -0.35 12.96 -11.45
N GLY A 169 -1.65 12.84 -11.74
CA GLY A 169 -2.38 11.58 -11.68
C GLY A 169 -1.83 10.55 -12.67
N ALA A 170 -1.46 10.98 -13.88
CA ALA A 170 -0.79 10.10 -14.83
C ALA A 170 0.58 9.62 -14.31
N LEU A 171 1.40 10.51 -13.75
CA LEU A 171 2.69 10.16 -13.14
C LEU A 171 2.52 9.27 -11.89
N PHE A 172 1.41 9.42 -11.17
CA PHE A 172 1.09 8.57 -10.02
C PHE A 172 0.80 7.13 -10.45
N THR A 173 0.07 6.93 -11.55
CA THR A 173 -0.24 5.59 -12.10
C THR A 173 0.94 4.99 -12.86
N THR A 174 1.67 5.81 -13.61
CA THR A 174 2.82 5.38 -14.41
C THR A 174 4.00 6.27 -14.06
N PRO A 175 4.76 5.90 -13.01
CA PRO A 175 5.97 6.61 -12.64
C PRO A 175 6.94 6.66 -13.83
N ASP A 176 7.55 7.81 -14.06
CA ASP A 176 8.56 7.94 -15.10
C ASP A 176 9.84 7.19 -14.67
N PRO A 177 10.23 6.10 -15.34
CA PRO A 177 11.41 5.34 -14.97
C PRO A 177 12.71 6.12 -15.18
N THR A 178 12.69 7.16 -16.01
CA THR A 178 13.87 7.95 -16.40
C THR A 178 14.27 9.02 -15.38
N ARG A 179 13.48 9.18 -14.31
CA ARG A 179 13.80 10.10 -13.20
C ARG A 179 14.81 9.55 -12.18
N THR A 180 15.49 8.44 -12.53
CA THR A 180 16.65 7.88 -11.84
C THR A 180 17.91 8.75 -12.06
N PRO A 181 18.95 8.65 -11.21
CA PRO A 181 19.90 9.74 -10.99
C PRO A 181 20.61 10.18 -12.26
N VAL A 182 20.86 11.49 -12.33
CA VAL A 182 21.61 12.17 -13.41
C VAL A 182 22.89 11.38 -13.69
N LEU A 183 22.95 10.72 -14.84
CA LEU A 183 24.21 10.21 -15.38
C LEU A 183 25.13 11.41 -15.50
N HIS A 184 26.28 11.37 -14.83
CA HIS A 184 27.26 12.44 -14.93
C HIS A 184 27.50 12.76 -16.41
N PRO A 185 27.45 14.03 -16.83
CA PRO A 185 27.87 14.38 -18.17
C PRO A 185 29.29 13.85 -18.35
N THR A 186 29.51 13.10 -19.42
CA THR A 186 30.84 12.65 -19.82
C THR A 186 31.75 13.87 -19.84
N LEU A 187 32.68 13.94 -18.89
CA LEU A 187 33.76 14.92 -18.93
C LEU A 187 34.59 14.58 -20.16
N VAL A 188 34.43 15.40 -21.22
CA VAL A 188 35.27 15.40 -22.43
C VAL A 188 36.60 16.09 -22.12
#